data_AF-A0A7Z9JNW2-F1
#
_entry.id   AF-A0A7Z9JNW2-F1
#
_cell.length_a   1.000
_cell.length_b   1.000
_cell.length_c   1.000
_cell.angle_alpha   90.00
_cell.angle_beta   90.00
_cell.angle_gamma   90.00
#
_symmetry.space_group_name_H-M   'P 1'
#
loop_
_entity.id
_entity.type
_entity.pdbx_description
1 polymer ?
#
loop_
_entity_poly.entity_id
_entity_poly.type
_entity_poly.pdbx_seq_one_letter_code
_entity_poly.pdbx_strand_id
1 'polypeptide(L)'
;MRQVHLAFAISWVLAVGTSTSSLTGQASLVATGTLSADTVGQGNVFEFSVEIGVPPGSAVYFPDTLPNAFGLESFRTVGWVVEAVGDGGVLTLTYPLIAFEIGLVPVPGLDVFIGPATEIEGQPLPTRSVIGKWSDVAANSGSETLERVPVARQSVWVASPILLEDISAGLEPRLPSDVLGANWDWLSLIVIFSLSAVLLVAVTPMAKKLLTNRSTEEELSEASVRVDPALAR
;
A
#
# COMPACT_ATOMS: atom_id res chain seq x y z
N MET A 1 -7.04 58.78 27.09
CA MET A 1 -6.65 57.47 26.53
C MET A 1 -7.75 56.48 26.88
N ARG A 2 -8.54 56.07 25.88
CA ARG A 2 -9.84 55.40 26.06
C ARG A 2 -9.64 53.89 25.94
N GLN A 3 -9.75 53.15 27.05
CA GLN A 3 -9.74 51.70 27.05
C GLN A 3 -10.98 51.20 26.30
N VAL A 4 -10.76 50.47 25.20
CA VAL A 4 -11.81 49.75 24.48
C VAL A 4 -11.76 48.31 24.96
N HIS A 5 -12.68 47.97 25.87
CA HIS A 5 -12.96 46.58 26.21
C HIS A 5 -13.79 45.98 25.06
N LEU A 6 -13.14 45.19 24.19
CA LEU A 6 -13.82 44.39 23.19
C LEU A 6 -14.18 43.04 23.82
N ALA A 7 -15.44 42.91 24.26
CA ALA A 7 -15.98 41.65 24.74
C ALA A 7 -16.32 40.75 23.54
N PHE A 8 -15.55 39.67 23.34
CA PHE A 8 -15.90 38.60 22.41
C PHE A 8 -16.84 37.62 23.11
N ALA A 9 -18.13 37.67 22.77
CA ALA A 9 -19.11 36.68 23.21
C ALA A 9 -18.96 35.42 22.34
N ILE A 10 -18.43 34.35 22.94
CA ILE A 10 -18.41 33.00 22.35
C ILE A 10 -19.78 32.38 22.62
N SER A 11 -20.60 32.23 21.57
CA SER A 11 -21.86 31.50 21.65
C SER A 11 -21.62 30.06 21.22
N TRP A 12 -21.53 29.15 22.19
CA TRP A 12 -21.60 27.71 21.97
C TRP A 12 -23.07 27.31 21.91
N VAL A 13 -23.58 27.02 20.71
CA VAL A 13 -24.85 26.30 20.56
C VAL A 13 -24.54 24.81 20.57
N LEU A 14 -24.69 24.18 21.73
CA LEU A 14 -24.79 22.73 21.86
C LEU A 14 -26.15 22.29 21.31
N ALA A 15 -26.19 21.88 20.06
CA ALA A 15 -27.30 21.08 19.53
C ALA A 15 -27.06 19.61 19.93
N VAL A 16 -27.51 19.23 21.12
CA VAL A 16 -27.70 17.81 21.46
C VAL A 16 -28.96 17.35 20.74
N GLY A 17 -28.79 16.93 19.50
CA GLY A 17 -29.79 16.15 18.77
C GLY A 17 -29.49 14.67 18.94
N THR A 18 -30.09 14.02 19.93
CA THR A 18 -30.15 12.55 19.96
C THR A 18 -31.18 12.10 18.93
N SER A 19 -30.77 12.04 17.67
CA SER A 19 -31.53 11.35 16.63
C SER A 19 -31.33 9.85 16.81
N THR A 20 -32.16 9.22 17.64
CA THR A 20 -32.32 7.77 17.62
C THR A 20 -33.12 7.43 16.37
N SER A 21 -32.44 7.34 15.23
CA SER A 21 -33.01 6.76 14.02
C SER A 21 -33.14 5.25 14.25
N SER A 22 -34.32 4.80 14.67
CA SER A 22 -34.69 3.40 14.59
C SER A 22 -34.85 3.04 13.10
N LEU A 23 -33.74 2.62 12.48
CA LEU A 23 -33.73 2.06 11.14
C LEU A 23 -34.30 0.63 11.23
N THR A 24 -35.60 0.46 11.03
CA THR A 24 -36.12 -0.81 10.50
C THR A 24 -35.66 -0.89 9.05
N GLY A 25 -34.40 -1.29 8.87
CA GLY A 25 -33.78 -1.48 7.57
C GLY A 25 -34.44 -2.64 6.85
N GLN A 26 -35.40 -2.33 5.98
CA GLN A 26 -35.59 -3.16 4.81
C GLN A 26 -34.28 -3.07 4.03
N ALA A 27 -33.51 -4.15 3.97
CA ALA A 27 -32.30 -4.24 3.18
C ALA A 27 -32.69 -4.01 1.71
N SER A 28 -32.64 -2.75 1.28
CA SER A 28 -32.78 -2.40 -0.12
C SER A 28 -31.57 -3.00 -0.84
N LEU A 29 -31.82 -3.80 -1.88
CA LEU A 29 -30.79 -4.40 -2.73
C LEU A 29 -30.21 -3.34 -3.68
N VAL A 30 -29.71 -2.25 -3.09
CA VAL A 30 -29.05 -1.16 -3.80
C VAL A 30 -27.60 -1.17 -3.36
N ALA A 31 -26.71 -1.28 -4.34
CA ALA A 31 -25.28 -1.12 -4.10
C ALA A 31 -24.87 0.33 -4.32
N THR A 32 -24.08 0.88 -3.42
CA THR A 32 -23.53 2.24 -3.54
C THR A 32 -22.02 2.16 -3.65
N GLY A 33 -21.47 2.66 -4.75
CA GLY A 33 -20.03 2.82 -4.92
C GLY A 33 -19.56 4.17 -4.37
N THR A 34 -18.35 4.21 -3.82
CA THR A 34 -17.67 5.43 -3.36
C THR A 34 -16.18 5.32 -3.63
N LEU A 35 -15.54 6.44 -3.98
CA LEU A 35 -14.09 6.51 -4.11
C LEU A 35 -13.48 7.13 -2.86
N SER A 36 -12.31 6.65 -2.44
CA SER A 36 -11.57 7.24 -1.31
C SER A 36 -11.09 8.67 -1.58
N ALA A 37 -10.96 9.04 -2.86
CA ALA A 37 -10.60 10.37 -3.31
C ALA A 37 -11.19 10.64 -4.71
N ASP A 38 -11.48 11.90 -4.98
CA ASP A 38 -11.85 12.40 -6.31
C ASP A 38 -10.62 12.74 -7.17
N THR A 39 -9.46 12.96 -6.54
CA THR A 39 -8.16 13.24 -7.18
C THR A 39 -7.05 12.37 -6.60
N VAL A 40 -6.23 11.76 -7.48
CA VAL A 40 -5.10 10.90 -7.10
C VAL A 40 -3.87 11.22 -7.95
N GLY A 41 -2.67 10.97 -7.45
CA GLY A 41 -1.45 11.05 -8.27
C GLY A 41 -1.33 9.85 -9.22
N GLN A 42 -0.74 10.05 -10.40
CA GLN A 42 -0.41 8.95 -11.31
C GLN A 42 0.44 7.89 -10.59
N GLY A 43 0.05 6.63 -10.69
CA GLY A 43 0.74 5.51 -10.02
C GLY A 43 0.47 5.40 -8.52
N ASN A 44 -0.33 6.29 -7.93
CA ASN A 44 -0.77 6.13 -6.54
C ASN A 44 -1.93 5.14 -6.46
N VAL A 45 -1.98 4.39 -5.36
CA VAL A 45 -3.08 3.49 -5.04
C VAL A 45 -4.20 4.28 -4.36
N PHE A 46 -5.44 4.00 -4.75
CA PHE A 46 -6.66 4.53 -4.13
C PHE A 46 -7.72 3.44 -4.04
N GLU A 47 -8.79 3.68 -3.28
CA GLU A 47 -9.79 2.65 -3.01
C GLU A 47 -11.14 3.00 -3.66
N PHE A 48 -11.75 2.00 -4.26
CA PHE A 48 -13.15 2.01 -4.65
C PHE A 48 -13.92 1.07 -3.72
N SER A 49 -14.79 1.67 -2.89
CA SER A 49 -15.59 0.96 -1.89
C SER A 49 -17.02 0.79 -2.38
N VAL A 50 -17.60 -0.39 -2.19
CA VAL A 50 -18.98 -0.73 -2.57
C VAL A 50 -19.71 -1.24 -1.35
N GLU A 51 -20.78 -0.55 -0.97
CA GLU A 51 -21.67 -0.97 0.13
C GLU A 51 -22.92 -1.62 -0.42
N ILE A 52 -23.29 -2.79 0.12
CA ILE A 52 -24.38 -3.62 -0.39
C ILE A 52 -25.17 -4.19 0.78
N GLY A 53 -26.50 -4.05 0.74
CA GLY A 53 -27.39 -4.76 1.66
C GLY A 53 -27.41 -6.26 1.35
N VAL A 54 -27.15 -7.09 2.37
CA VAL A 54 -27.17 -8.56 2.26
C VAL A 54 -28.33 -9.11 3.09
N PRO A 55 -29.35 -9.69 2.44
CA PRO A 55 -30.43 -10.36 3.15
C PRO A 55 -29.93 -11.60 3.92
N PRO A 56 -30.64 -12.01 5.00
CA PRO A 56 -30.35 -13.26 5.69
C PRO A 56 -30.44 -14.47 4.76
N GLY A 57 -29.52 -15.42 4.91
CA GLY A 57 -29.59 -16.68 4.17
C GLY A 57 -29.30 -16.56 2.68
N SER A 58 -28.64 -15.48 2.26
CA SER A 58 -28.29 -15.22 0.87
C SER A 58 -26.86 -15.64 0.53
N ALA A 59 -26.61 -16.03 -0.71
CA ALA A 59 -25.28 -16.12 -1.30
C ALA A 59 -24.98 -14.83 -2.08
N VAL A 60 -23.80 -14.25 -1.86
CA VAL A 60 -23.33 -13.04 -2.55
C VAL A 60 -22.12 -13.39 -3.40
N TYR A 61 -22.10 -12.90 -4.63
CA TYR A 61 -21.04 -13.14 -5.61
C TYR A 61 -20.56 -11.80 -6.19
N PHE A 62 -19.26 -11.57 -6.14
CA PHE A 62 -18.61 -10.37 -6.69
C PHE A 62 -17.25 -10.76 -7.31
N PRO A 63 -16.75 -10.00 -8.29
CA PRO A 63 -15.46 -10.28 -8.90
C PRO A 63 -14.31 -9.97 -7.94
N ASP A 64 -13.22 -10.74 -8.01
CA ASP A 64 -12.03 -10.48 -7.18
C ASP A 64 -11.27 -9.21 -7.61
N THR A 65 -11.41 -8.81 -8.87
CA THR A 65 -10.72 -7.66 -9.48
C THR A 65 -11.64 -6.95 -10.47
N LEU A 66 -11.45 -5.65 -10.67
CA LEU A 66 -12.11 -4.92 -11.74
C LEU A 66 -11.41 -5.13 -13.09
N PRO A 67 -12.14 -5.02 -14.22
CA PRO A 67 -11.53 -5.07 -15.55
C PRO A 67 -10.42 -4.03 -15.73
N ASN A 68 -9.27 -4.44 -16.28
CA ASN A 68 -8.25 -3.50 -16.73
C ASN A 68 -8.79 -2.72 -17.93
N ALA A 69 -8.97 -1.41 -17.74
CA ALA A 69 -9.48 -0.53 -18.77
C ALA A 69 -9.06 0.92 -18.48
N PHE A 70 -8.88 1.74 -19.52
CA PHE A 70 -8.62 3.18 -19.37
C PHE A 70 -7.36 3.52 -18.55
N GLY A 71 -6.34 2.66 -18.64
CA GLY A 71 -5.12 2.81 -17.83
C GLY A 71 -5.33 2.60 -16.33
N LEU A 72 -6.44 1.99 -15.92
CA LEU A 72 -6.76 1.64 -14.54
C LEU A 72 -6.64 0.14 -14.33
N GLU A 73 -5.96 -0.26 -13.25
CA GLU A 73 -5.73 -1.66 -12.89
C GLU A 73 -6.09 -1.92 -11.43
N SER A 74 -6.46 -3.17 -11.12
CA SER A 74 -6.61 -3.62 -9.73
C SER A 74 -5.22 -3.85 -9.14
N PHE A 75 -4.89 -3.14 -8.05
CA PHE A 75 -3.60 -3.26 -7.37
C PHE A 75 -3.49 -4.58 -6.59
N ARG A 76 -4.61 -5.03 -6.02
CA ARG A 76 -4.77 -6.32 -5.32
C ARG A 76 -6.19 -6.84 -5.54
N THR A 77 -6.43 -8.06 -5.09
CA THR A 77 -7.77 -8.61 -4.96
C THR A 77 -8.60 -7.79 -3.97
N VAL A 78 -9.92 -7.80 -4.17
CA VAL A 78 -10.90 -7.17 -3.29
C VAL A 78 -10.75 -7.63 -1.84
N GLY A 79 -10.78 -6.68 -0.92
CA GLY A 79 -11.00 -6.92 0.50
C GLY A 79 -12.48 -6.78 0.83
N TRP A 80 -12.97 -7.46 1.86
CA TRP A 80 -14.37 -7.30 2.25
C TRP A 80 -14.57 -7.45 3.75
N VAL A 81 -15.60 -6.76 4.25
CA VAL A 81 -16.06 -6.83 5.64
C VAL A 81 -17.58 -6.85 5.63
N VAL A 82 -18.18 -7.58 6.57
CA VAL A 82 -19.62 -7.59 6.79
C VAL A 82 -19.95 -7.10 8.18
N GLU A 83 -20.93 -6.21 8.27
CA GLU A 83 -21.52 -5.77 9.53
C GLU A 83 -22.94 -6.33 9.62
N ALA A 84 -23.23 -7.05 10.71
CA ALA A 84 -24.56 -7.58 10.94
C ALA A 84 -25.52 -6.44 11.33
N VAL A 85 -26.63 -6.31 10.62
CA VAL A 85 -27.66 -5.28 10.85
C VAL A 85 -29.03 -5.95 10.79
N GLY A 86 -29.68 -6.07 11.95
CA GLY A 86 -30.90 -6.84 12.08
C GLY A 86 -30.67 -8.33 11.78
N ASP A 87 -31.54 -8.93 10.97
CA ASP A 87 -31.39 -10.33 10.53
C ASP A 87 -30.41 -10.49 9.35
N GLY A 88 -30.11 -9.40 8.63
CA GLY A 88 -29.18 -9.38 7.51
C GLY A 88 -27.86 -8.70 7.87
N GLY A 89 -27.22 -8.10 6.86
CA GLY A 89 -26.03 -7.28 7.07
C GLY A 89 -25.76 -6.30 5.94
N VAL A 90 -24.72 -5.51 6.14
CA VAL A 90 -24.14 -4.64 5.12
C VAL A 90 -22.76 -5.20 4.79
N LEU A 91 -22.56 -5.53 3.52
CA LEU A 91 -21.28 -5.99 2.99
C LEU A 91 -20.57 -4.81 2.33
N THR A 92 -19.35 -4.53 2.78
CA THR A 92 -18.47 -3.52 2.19
C THR A 92 -17.36 -4.23 1.44
N LEU A 93 -17.28 -3.99 0.13
CA LEU A 93 -16.20 -4.46 -0.74
C LEU A 93 -15.23 -3.31 -0.97
N THR A 94 -13.93 -3.55 -0.85
CA THR A 94 -12.88 -2.56 -1.06
C THR A 94 -11.93 -3.03 -2.15
N TYR A 95 -11.97 -2.35 -3.30
CA TYR A 95 -11.08 -2.59 -4.43
C TYR A 95 -9.93 -1.58 -4.40
N PRO A 96 -8.69 -2.00 -4.12
CA PRO A 96 -7.54 -1.13 -4.28
C PRO A 96 -7.17 -1.04 -5.76
N LEU A 97 -7.14 0.19 -6.29
CA LEU A 97 -6.93 0.49 -7.70
C LEU A 97 -5.70 1.37 -7.89
N ILE A 98 -5.07 1.25 -9.05
CA ILE A 98 -3.94 2.08 -9.49
C ILE A 98 -4.21 2.60 -10.90
N ALA A 99 -3.98 3.89 -11.12
CA ALA A 99 -4.21 4.52 -12.41
C ALA A 99 -2.90 5.06 -13.00
N PHE A 100 -2.69 4.81 -14.29
CA PHE A 100 -1.50 5.21 -15.03
C PHE A 100 -1.80 6.27 -16.10
N GLU A 101 -3.05 6.44 -16.50
CA GLU A 101 -3.46 7.49 -17.45
C GLU A 101 -3.74 8.80 -16.70
N ILE A 102 -3.20 9.92 -17.18
CA ILE A 102 -3.39 11.25 -16.57
C ILE A 102 -4.71 11.85 -17.08
N GLY A 103 -5.42 12.57 -16.20
CA GLY A 103 -6.68 13.25 -16.51
C GLY A 103 -7.89 12.54 -15.91
N LEU A 104 -9.06 12.73 -16.51
CA LEU A 104 -10.30 12.12 -16.01
C LEU A 104 -10.38 10.66 -16.44
N VAL A 105 -10.09 9.75 -15.49
CA VAL A 105 -10.09 8.30 -15.72
C VAL A 105 -11.41 7.70 -15.21
N PRO A 106 -12.17 6.98 -16.07
CA PRO A 106 -13.37 6.29 -15.64
C PRO A 106 -13.00 5.02 -14.84
N VAL A 107 -13.68 4.85 -13.70
CA VAL A 107 -13.63 3.62 -12.89
C VAL A 107 -14.76 2.70 -13.38
N PRO A 108 -14.44 1.48 -13.87
CA PRO A 108 -15.45 0.52 -14.29
C PRO A 108 -16.45 0.25 -13.17
N GLY A 109 -17.73 0.25 -13.52
CA GLY A 109 -18.77 -0.32 -12.67
C GLY A 109 -18.63 -1.84 -12.65
N LEU A 110 -19.29 -2.48 -11.69
CA LEU A 110 -19.34 -3.94 -11.59
C LEU A 110 -20.75 -4.40 -11.32
N ASP A 111 -20.96 -5.70 -11.46
CA ASP A 111 -22.19 -6.36 -11.08
C ASP A 111 -21.91 -7.26 -9.89
N VAL A 112 -22.79 -7.19 -8.90
CA VAL A 112 -22.83 -8.11 -7.77
C VAL A 112 -24.10 -8.95 -7.92
N PHE A 113 -23.99 -10.25 -7.69
CA PHE A 113 -25.14 -11.15 -7.77
C PHE A 113 -25.50 -11.64 -6.37
N ILE A 114 -26.80 -11.66 -6.09
CA ILE A 114 -27.35 -12.12 -4.82
C ILE A 114 -28.42 -13.18 -5.10
N GLY A 115 -28.38 -14.29 -4.38
CA GLY A 115 -29.35 -15.37 -4.50
C GLY A 115 -29.51 -16.15 -3.20
N PRO A 116 -30.26 -17.25 -3.19
CA PRO A 116 -30.38 -18.11 -2.01
C PRO A 116 -29.04 -18.82 -1.69
N ALA A 117 -28.72 -18.98 -0.41
CA ALA A 117 -27.51 -19.70 0.05
C ALA A 117 -27.64 -21.23 0.08
N THR A 118 -28.84 -21.77 -0.21
CA THR A 118 -29.11 -23.21 -0.12
C THR A 118 -28.14 -23.99 -1.00
N GLU A 119 -27.41 -24.94 -0.40
CA GLU A 119 -26.44 -25.80 -1.08
C GLU A 119 -25.24 -25.08 -1.74
N ILE A 120 -25.01 -23.80 -1.40
CA ILE A 120 -23.85 -23.05 -1.89
C ILE A 120 -22.64 -23.29 -0.99
N GLU A 121 -21.57 -23.83 -1.58
CA GLU A 121 -20.26 -23.90 -0.93
C GLU A 121 -19.58 -22.52 -0.99
N GLY A 122 -19.20 -21.97 0.17
CA GLY A 122 -18.63 -20.63 0.24
C GLY A 122 -18.14 -20.26 1.63
N GLN A 123 -17.58 -19.06 1.75
CA GLN A 123 -17.15 -18.55 3.05
C GLN A 123 -18.39 -18.09 3.83
N PRO A 124 -18.68 -18.64 5.02
CA PRO A 124 -19.85 -18.26 5.80
C PRO A 124 -19.70 -16.85 6.37
N LEU A 125 -20.81 -16.10 6.38
CA LEU A 125 -20.94 -14.80 7.03
C LEU A 125 -21.70 -14.92 8.35
N PRO A 126 -21.53 -13.97 9.29
CA PRO A 126 -22.27 -13.94 10.55
C PRO A 126 -23.80 -13.88 10.40
N THR A 127 -24.30 -13.46 9.23
CA THR A 127 -25.72 -13.23 8.90
C THR A 127 -26.43 -14.48 8.35
N ARG A 128 -25.84 -15.67 8.52
CA ARG A 128 -26.26 -16.93 7.86
C ARG A 128 -26.21 -16.89 6.33
N SER A 129 -25.57 -15.86 5.79
CA SER A 129 -25.29 -15.68 4.37
C SER A 129 -23.93 -16.30 4.03
N VAL A 130 -23.61 -16.46 2.76
CA VAL A 130 -22.32 -17.00 2.30
C VAL A 130 -21.74 -16.16 1.18
N ILE A 131 -20.41 -16.09 1.10
CA ILE A 131 -19.70 -15.58 -0.07
C ILE A 131 -19.46 -16.75 -1.02
N GLY A 132 -20.14 -16.73 -2.16
CA GLY A 132 -19.98 -17.73 -3.22
C GLY A 132 -18.81 -17.38 -4.15
N LYS A 133 -18.35 -18.34 -4.95
CA LYS A 133 -17.25 -18.12 -5.88
C LYS A 133 -17.75 -17.40 -7.14
N TRP A 134 -17.03 -16.37 -7.58
CA TRP A 134 -17.38 -15.63 -8.79
C TRP A 134 -17.48 -16.51 -10.04
N SER A 135 -16.64 -17.55 -10.15
CA SER A 135 -16.68 -18.53 -11.25
C SER A 135 -18.05 -19.19 -11.41
N ASP A 136 -18.78 -19.34 -10.31
CA ASP A 136 -20.06 -20.07 -10.27
C ASP A 136 -21.20 -19.19 -10.79
N VAL A 137 -20.97 -17.87 -10.89
CA VAL A 137 -21.89 -16.95 -11.55
C VAL A 137 -22.03 -17.36 -13.02
N ALA A 138 -20.95 -17.62 -13.75
CA ALA A 138 -21.03 -18.00 -15.18
C ALA A 138 -21.84 -19.29 -15.42
N ALA A 139 -21.73 -20.26 -14.50
CA ALA A 139 -22.50 -21.51 -14.55
C ALA A 139 -24.00 -21.29 -14.29
N ASN A 140 -24.36 -20.23 -13.57
CA ASN A 140 -25.71 -19.89 -13.16
C ASN A 140 -26.23 -18.57 -13.79
N SER A 141 -25.48 -18.01 -14.75
CA SER A 141 -25.74 -16.74 -15.44
C SER A 141 -26.91 -16.92 -16.39
N GLY A 142 -28.12 -16.93 -15.86
CA GLY A 142 -29.34 -17.25 -16.59
C GLY A 142 -30.40 -17.94 -15.74
N SER A 143 -30.08 -18.36 -14.52
CA SER A 143 -31.06 -18.83 -13.55
C SER A 143 -31.82 -17.65 -12.97
N GLU A 144 -33.16 -17.72 -12.92
CA GLU A 144 -34.06 -16.71 -12.31
C GLU A 144 -33.78 -16.49 -10.81
N THR A 145 -32.90 -17.30 -10.20
CA THR A 145 -32.56 -17.30 -8.77
C THR A 145 -31.47 -16.30 -8.38
N LEU A 146 -30.74 -15.72 -9.34
CA LEU A 146 -29.71 -14.70 -9.07
C LEU A 146 -30.22 -13.31 -9.45
N GLU A 147 -30.37 -12.45 -8.46
CA GLU A 147 -30.66 -11.04 -8.65
C GLU A 147 -29.35 -10.28 -8.90
N ARG A 148 -29.32 -9.50 -9.98
CA ARG A 148 -28.20 -8.63 -10.34
C ARG A 148 -28.35 -7.27 -9.67
N VAL A 149 -27.37 -6.92 -8.85
CA VAL A 149 -27.24 -5.62 -8.19
C VAL A 149 -26.12 -4.82 -8.88
N PRO A 150 -26.44 -3.91 -9.81
CA PRO A 150 -25.43 -3.16 -10.55
C PRO A 150 -24.81 -2.05 -9.70
N VAL A 151 -23.50 -1.90 -9.79
CA VAL A 151 -22.74 -0.78 -9.21
C VAL A 151 -22.38 0.19 -10.33
N ALA A 152 -22.79 1.45 -10.16
CA ALA A 152 -22.57 2.49 -11.16
C ALA A 152 -21.06 2.77 -11.38
N ARG A 153 -20.72 3.15 -12.62
CA ARG A 153 -19.38 3.65 -12.97
C ARG A 153 -19.07 4.94 -12.20
N GLN A 154 -17.80 5.15 -11.91
CA GLN A 154 -17.31 6.40 -11.32
C GLN A 154 -16.22 7.03 -12.18
N SER A 155 -15.69 8.16 -11.74
CA SER A 155 -14.57 8.83 -12.38
C SER A 155 -13.66 9.42 -11.33
N VAL A 156 -12.36 9.29 -11.54
CA VAL A 156 -11.31 9.88 -10.69
C VAL A 156 -10.43 10.79 -11.56
N TRP A 157 -9.98 11.90 -11.00
CA TRP A 157 -8.98 12.74 -11.63
C TRP A 157 -7.57 12.26 -11.28
N VAL A 158 -6.78 11.90 -12.29
CA VAL A 158 -5.39 11.46 -12.10
C VAL A 158 -4.46 12.62 -12.43
N ALA A 159 -3.80 13.14 -11.40
CA ALA A 159 -2.83 14.22 -11.50
C ALA A 159 -1.48 13.70 -12.00
N SER A 160 -0.86 14.48 -12.89
CA SER A 160 0.52 14.28 -13.30
C SER A 160 1.47 14.44 -12.10
N PRO A 161 2.51 13.61 -11.96
CA PRO A 161 3.56 13.81 -10.98
C PRO A 161 4.50 14.96 -11.39
N ILE A 162 4.52 15.30 -12.69
CA ILE A 162 5.25 16.46 -13.23
C ILE A 162 4.39 17.70 -13.04
N LEU A 163 4.90 18.68 -12.31
CA LEU A 163 4.21 19.95 -12.05
C LEU A 163 4.44 20.93 -13.21
N LEU A 164 3.55 21.93 -13.32
CA LEU A 164 3.64 22.91 -14.42
C LEU A 164 4.92 23.76 -14.32
N GLU A 165 5.38 24.06 -13.10
CA GLU A 165 6.65 24.72 -12.87
C GLU A 165 7.84 23.91 -13.41
N ASP A 166 7.82 22.58 -13.30
CA ASP A 166 8.89 21.71 -13.80
C ASP A 166 8.95 21.72 -15.32
N ILE A 167 7.78 21.76 -15.97
CA ILE A 167 7.69 21.92 -17.43
C ILE A 167 8.32 23.25 -17.86
N SER A 168 8.04 24.34 -17.13
CA SER A 168 8.59 25.66 -17.46
C SER A 168 10.09 25.78 -17.16
N ALA A 169 10.60 25.02 -16.19
CA ALA A 169 12.00 24.97 -15.83
C ALA A 169 12.84 24.04 -16.74
N GLY A 170 12.18 23.36 -17.68
CA GLY A 170 12.77 22.34 -18.54
C GLY A 170 12.84 20.99 -17.84
N LEU A 171 12.40 19.93 -18.53
CA LEU A 171 12.51 18.53 -18.07
C LEU A 171 13.91 17.95 -18.32
N GLU A 172 14.92 18.80 -18.53
CA GLU A 172 16.29 18.35 -18.65
C GLU A 172 16.75 17.82 -17.30
N PRO A 173 17.42 16.65 -17.25
CA PRO A 173 18.07 16.19 -16.04
C PRO A 173 18.96 17.31 -15.54
N ARG A 174 18.75 17.80 -14.32
CA ARG A 174 19.68 18.79 -13.77
C ARG A 174 21.03 18.09 -13.60
N LEU A 175 22.08 18.91 -13.47
CA LEU A 175 23.48 18.53 -13.27
C LEU A 175 23.65 17.25 -12.42
N PRO A 176 24.82 16.57 -12.45
CA PRO A 176 25.03 15.23 -11.84
C PRO A 176 24.49 14.99 -10.42
N SER A 177 24.20 16.05 -9.65
CA SER A 177 23.42 16.04 -8.40
C SER A 177 22.06 15.33 -8.45
N ASP A 178 21.34 15.29 -9.58
CA ASP A 178 20.05 14.56 -9.65
C ASP A 178 20.24 13.04 -9.74
N VAL A 179 21.32 12.59 -10.40
CA VAL A 179 21.63 11.15 -10.56
C VAL A 179 22.41 10.59 -9.37
N LEU A 180 23.30 11.42 -8.80
CA LEU A 180 24.17 11.04 -7.69
C LEU A 180 23.56 11.34 -6.31
N GLY A 181 22.40 11.99 -6.27
CA GLY A 181 21.75 12.47 -5.06
C GLY A 181 22.46 13.72 -4.51
N ALA A 182 21.76 14.85 -4.46
CA ALA A 182 22.33 16.13 -3.99
C ALA A 182 22.67 16.17 -2.48
N ASN A 183 22.41 15.09 -1.72
CA ASN A 183 22.57 15.04 -0.28
C ASN A 183 23.70 14.08 0.16
N TRP A 184 24.87 14.19 -0.45
CA TRP A 184 26.06 13.63 0.18
C TRP A 184 26.31 14.43 1.46
N ASP A 185 26.13 13.79 2.61
CA ASP A 185 26.53 14.37 3.88
C ASP A 185 28.05 14.46 3.91
N TRP A 186 28.57 15.59 3.44
CA TRP A 186 30.00 15.88 3.34
C TRP A 186 30.71 15.74 4.68
N LEU A 187 30.03 16.02 5.79
CA LEU A 187 30.55 15.80 7.14
C LEU A 187 30.76 14.31 7.39
N SER A 188 29.77 13.48 7.09
CA SER A 188 29.90 12.01 7.18
C SER A 188 31.04 11.48 6.32
N LEU A 189 31.19 11.97 5.08
CA LEU A 189 32.30 11.58 4.21
C LEU A 189 33.67 11.94 4.80
N ILE A 190 33.83 13.16 5.31
CA ILE A 190 35.07 13.62 5.94
C ILE A 190 35.39 12.76 7.18
N VAL A 191 34.39 12.43 7.98
CA VAL A 191 34.54 11.56 9.16
C VAL A 191 34.97 10.15 8.75
N ILE A 192 34.33 9.56 7.73
CA ILE A 192 34.70 8.22 7.24
C ILE A 192 36.15 8.21 6.73
N PHE A 193 36.54 9.22 5.95
CA PHE A 193 37.89 9.30 5.37
C PHE A 193 38.96 9.51 6.44
N SER A 194 38.70 10.41 7.39
CA SER A 194 39.62 10.68 8.50
C SER A 194 39.78 9.47 9.43
N LEU A 195 38.67 8.80 9.79
CA LEU A 195 38.71 7.60 10.60
C LEU A 195 39.45 6.46 9.88
N SER A 196 39.22 6.30 8.58
CA SER A 196 39.93 5.30 7.76
C SER A 196 41.43 5.58 7.70
N ALA A 197 41.84 6.84 7.56
CA ALA A 197 43.24 7.23 7.57
C ALA A 197 43.90 6.95 8.94
N VAL A 198 43.21 7.29 10.04
CA VAL A 198 43.70 7.01 11.40
C VAL A 198 43.83 5.51 11.63
N LEU A 199 42.83 4.73 11.21
CA LEU A 199 42.85 3.27 11.32
C LEU A 199 44.02 2.67 10.53
N LEU A 200 44.24 3.14 9.29
CA LEU A 200 45.35 2.70 8.46
C LEU A 200 46.69 2.97 9.14
N VAL A 201 46.90 4.19 9.66
CA VAL A 201 48.12 4.57 10.38
C VAL A 201 48.32 3.72 11.63
N ALA A 202 47.25 3.41 12.37
CA ALA A 202 47.31 2.61 13.58
C ALA A 202 47.64 1.12 13.31
N VAL A 203 47.09 0.54 12.24
CA VAL A 203 47.26 -0.88 11.92
C VAL A 203 48.59 -1.17 11.21
N THR A 204 49.11 -0.23 10.43
CA THR A 204 50.36 -0.39 9.66
C THR A 204 51.56 -0.88 10.50
N PRO A 205 51.89 -0.32 11.69
CA PRO A 205 53.03 -0.80 12.48
C PRO A 205 52.80 -2.21 13.02
N MET A 206 51.56 -2.57 13.37
CA MET A 206 51.23 -3.90 13.87
C MET A 206 51.36 -4.95 12.75
N ALA A 207 50.86 -4.61 11.55
CA ALA A 207 51.02 -5.43 10.35
C ALA A 207 52.50 -5.61 9.98
N LYS A 208 53.29 -4.53 10.00
CA LYS A 208 54.75 -4.61 9.78
C LYS A 208 55.44 -5.51 10.79
N LYS A 209 55.16 -5.35 12.08
CA LYS A 209 55.74 -6.17 13.14
C LYS A 209 55.39 -7.65 12.97
N LEU A 210 54.15 -7.96 12.60
CA LEU A 210 53.70 -9.33 12.40
C LEU A 210 54.36 -9.98 11.17
N LEU A 211 54.55 -9.22 10.09
CA LEU A 211 55.30 -9.67 8.91
C LEU A 211 56.79 -9.88 9.23
N THR A 212 57.42 -8.97 9.97
CA THR A 212 58.83 -9.10 10.36
C THR A 212 59.06 -10.28 11.31
N ASN A 213 58.18 -10.46 12.31
CA ASN A 213 58.28 -11.60 13.22
C ASN A 213 58.16 -12.93 12.46
N ARG A 214 57.24 -13.00 11.48
CA ARG A 214 57.08 -14.20 10.64
C ARG A 214 58.32 -14.50 9.80
N SER A 215 58.94 -13.49 9.19
CA SER A 215 60.18 -13.69 8.43
C SER A 215 61.34 -14.14 9.34
N THR A 216 61.43 -13.59 10.55
CA THR A 216 62.48 -13.97 11.51
C THR A 216 62.26 -15.39 12.04
N GLU A 217 61.01 -15.79 12.26
CA GLU A 217 60.66 -17.16 12.69
C GLU A 217 60.90 -18.20 11.58
N GLU A 218 60.66 -17.84 10.31
CA GLU A 218 61.02 -18.64 9.15
C GLU A 218 62.56 -18.79 9.01
N GLU A 219 63.34 -17.71 9.16
CA GLU A 219 64.81 -17.77 9.13
C GLU A 219 65.41 -18.59 10.28
N LEU A 220 64.84 -18.48 11.50
CA LEU A 220 65.29 -19.26 12.65
C LEU A 220 64.94 -20.75 12.54
N SER A 221 63.80 -21.07 11.93
CA SER A 221 63.42 -22.45 11.61
C SER A 221 64.38 -23.06 10.59
N GLU A 222 64.71 -22.32 9.53
CA GLU A 222 65.65 -22.76 8.49
C GLU A 222 67.09 -22.91 9.02
N ALA A 223 67.51 -22.03 9.93
CA ALA A 223 68.79 -22.14 10.63
C ALA A 223 68.84 -23.33 11.60
N SER A 224 67.74 -23.66 12.29
CA SER A 224 67.66 -24.82 13.19
C SER A 224 67.75 -26.15 12.45
N VAL A 225 67.19 -26.24 11.24
CA VAL A 225 67.31 -27.41 10.35
C VAL A 225 68.76 -27.59 9.87
N ARG A 226 69.53 -26.51 9.76
CA ARG A 226 70.94 -26.54 9.29
C ARG A 226 71.93 -26.97 10.38
N VAL A 227 71.55 -26.90 11.65
CA VAL A 227 72.41 -27.19 12.82
C VAL A 227 72.05 -28.53 13.47
N ASP A 228 71.61 -29.53 12.70
CA ASP A 228 71.61 -30.92 13.18
C ASP A 228 72.91 -31.65 12.77
N PRO A 229 73.96 -31.66 13.62
CA PRO A 229 75.22 -32.35 13.36
C PRO A 229 75.14 -33.88 13.48
N ALA A 230 73.94 -34.48 13.63
CA ALA A 230 73.78 -35.93 13.68
C ALA A 230 73.95 -36.66 12.32
N LEU A 231 74.16 -35.93 11.22
CA LEU A 231 74.43 -36.50 9.89
C LEU A 231 75.88 -36.31 9.39
N ALA A 232 76.82 -35.99 10.28
CA ALA A 232 78.25 -36.10 9.99
C ALA A 232 78.76 -37.51 10.38
N ARG A 233 78.60 -38.47 9.47
CA ARG A 233 79.40 -39.71 9.42
C ARG A 233 79.83 -40.00 8.00
#